data_AF-A0A5C5WZE7-F1
#
_entry.id   AF-A0A5C5WZE7-F1
#
_cell.length_a   1.000
_cell.length_b   1.000
_cell.length_c   1.000
_cell.angle_alpha   90.00
_cell.angle_beta   90.00
_cell.angle_gamma   90.00
#
_symmetry.space_group_name_H-M   'P 1'
#
loop_
_entity.id
_entity.type
_entity.pdbx_description
1 polymer ?
#
loop_
_entity_poly.entity_id
_entity_poly.type
_entity_poly.pdbx_seq_one_letter_code
_entity_poly.pdbx_strand_id
1 'polypeptide(L)'
;MKHIFNQNQPEFHPACELFPAMSDEEIRALAEDIKENGLLEPIVIHEGEILDGRCRFEACEFTGVEPRFVEWDGDGSPTAWVISKNIQRRHLTASQRAAIAVELLPLLEAEAKERQRLSRGKGVKGAKDCSISTGKASEHAATITSCSSTTVEQVKRAKTNAPELVTEIRNGLLSAKNAADLSELPEEKRQNVLEKARKPKAKVARLIRQAELDYKEEQRKASKTNILLPETSDVQIWQGDCLSLMREKTEPKSVDVVVTSVPYNVGIKYDTYKGQSR
;
A
#
# COMPACT_ATOMS: atom_id res chain seq x y z
N MET A 1 36.86 17.63 -23.27
CA MET A 1 35.73 18.58 -23.39
C MET A 1 35.24 18.86 -21.99
N LYS A 2 35.22 20.13 -21.59
CA LYS A 2 34.95 20.57 -20.22
C LYS A 2 33.46 20.43 -19.90
N HIS A 3 33.20 19.87 -18.72
CA HIS A 3 31.89 19.79 -18.09
C HIS A 3 31.23 21.17 -18.05
N ILE A 4 30.02 21.26 -18.60
CA ILE A 4 29.07 22.33 -18.29
C ILE A 4 27.84 21.63 -17.75
N PHE A 5 27.93 21.13 -16.52
CA PHE A 5 26.73 20.92 -15.71
C PHE A 5 26.49 22.25 -15.00
N ASN A 6 25.44 22.94 -15.40
CA ASN A 6 25.02 24.19 -14.79
C ASN A 6 24.70 23.94 -13.32
N GLN A 7 25.03 24.90 -12.44
CA GLN A 7 24.86 24.83 -10.99
C GLN A 7 23.39 24.85 -10.52
N ASN A 8 22.60 23.89 -10.97
CA ASN A 8 21.33 23.52 -10.36
C ASN A 8 21.52 22.11 -9.82
N GLN A 9 21.10 21.85 -8.57
CA GLN A 9 21.12 20.52 -7.99
C GLN A 9 20.46 19.54 -8.97
N PRO A 10 21.12 18.44 -9.37
CA PRO A 10 20.53 17.49 -10.29
C PRO A 10 19.27 16.90 -9.66
N GLU A 11 18.17 16.90 -10.41
CA GLU A 11 16.91 16.32 -9.95
C GLU A 11 17.02 14.80 -9.85
N PHE A 12 16.30 14.18 -8.92
CA PHE A 12 16.28 12.73 -8.79
C PHE A 12 15.23 12.14 -9.71
N HIS A 13 15.62 11.17 -10.52
CA HIS A 13 14.67 10.45 -11.35
C HIS A 13 13.64 9.72 -10.45
N PRO A 14 12.32 9.78 -10.72
CA PRO A 14 11.28 9.21 -9.84
C PRO A 14 11.48 7.72 -9.50
N ALA A 15 12.07 6.94 -10.41
CA ALA A 15 12.39 5.53 -10.18
C ALA A 15 13.37 5.31 -9.01
N CYS A 16 14.21 6.30 -8.66
CA CYS A 16 15.15 6.23 -7.54
C CYS A 16 14.44 6.31 -6.18
N GLU A 17 13.32 7.02 -6.11
CA GLU A 17 12.53 7.17 -4.86
C GLU A 17 11.81 5.88 -4.45
N LEU A 18 11.68 4.93 -5.37
CA LEU A 18 11.06 3.63 -5.12
C LEU A 18 11.87 2.76 -4.16
N PHE A 19 13.14 3.09 -3.90
CA PHE A 19 14.00 2.35 -2.99
C PHE A 19 14.15 3.09 -1.66
N PRO A 20 14.17 2.38 -0.51
CA PRO A 20 14.43 3.02 0.77
C PRO A 20 15.80 3.71 0.76
N ALA A 21 15.83 4.93 1.28
CA ALA A 21 17.07 5.68 1.51
C ALA A 21 17.92 4.96 2.57
N MET A 22 19.24 5.10 2.46
CA MET A 22 20.17 4.69 3.51
C MET A 22 19.96 5.55 4.76
N SER A 23 20.25 5.00 5.95
CA SER A 23 20.24 5.81 7.17
C SER A 23 21.37 6.85 7.15
N ASP A 24 21.24 7.91 7.95
CA ASP A 24 22.29 8.93 8.06
C ASP A 24 23.63 8.32 8.49
N GLU A 25 23.62 7.28 9.33
CA GLU A 25 24.84 6.55 9.73
C GLU A 25 25.48 5.81 8.56
N GLU A 26 24.67 5.15 7.73
CA GLU A 26 25.15 4.45 6.52
C GLU A 26 25.72 5.44 5.50
N ILE A 27 25.09 6.61 5.33
CA ILE A 27 25.59 7.68 4.46
C ILE A 27 26.91 8.23 5.00
N ARG A 28 27.05 8.44 6.32
CA ARG A 28 28.32 8.89 6.93
C ARG A 28 29.42 7.86 6.74
N ALA A 29 29.12 6.57 6.89
CA ALA A 29 30.10 5.51 6.64
C ALA A 29 30.54 5.49 5.17
N LEU A 30 29.60 5.64 4.24
CA LEU A 30 29.89 5.76 2.81
C LEU A 30 30.69 7.02 2.48
N ALA A 31 30.40 8.13 3.15
CA ALA A 31 31.15 9.37 3.03
C ALA A 31 32.61 9.21 3.47
N GLU A 32 32.89 8.57 4.61
CA GLU A 32 34.28 8.36 5.03
C GLU A 32 35.03 7.45 4.04
N ASP A 33 34.38 6.40 3.52
CA ASP A 33 34.97 5.55 2.47
C ASP A 33 35.28 6.35 1.18
N ILE A 34 34.36 7.19 0.73
CA ILE A 34 34.56 8.05 -0.46
C ILE A 34 35.67 9.08 -0.23
N LYS A 35 35.86 9.56 1.00
CA LYS A 35 36.91 10.50 1.34
C LYS A 35 38.30 9.84 1.34
N GLU A 36 38.38 8.58 1.78
CA GLU A 36 39.63 7.80 1.78
C GLU A 36 40.00 7.26 0.39
N ASN A 37 39.02 6.69 -0.32
CA ASN A 37 39.25 5.93 -1.55
C ASN A 37 38.82 6.67 -2.83
N GLY A 38 38.12 7.80 -2.68
CA GLY A 38 37.46 8.48 -3.79
C GLY A 38 36.18 7.77 -4.23
N LEU A 39 35.43 8.40 -5.13
CA LEU A 39 34.25 7.79 -5.72
C LEU A 39 34.64 6.67 -6.71
N LEU A 40 34.50 5.40 -6.31
CA LEU A 40 34.83 4.23 -7.16
C LEU A 40 33.81 3.99 -8.28
N GLU A 41 32.53 3.93 -7.93
CA GLU A 41 31.43 3.78 -8.90
C GLU A 41 30.86 5.16 -9.29
N PRO A 42 30.83 5.52 -10.58
CA PRO A 42 30.26 6.80 -11.00
C PRO A 42 28.75 6.88 -10.73
N ILE A 43 28.25 8.12 -10.69
CA ILE A 43 26.82 8.43 -10.61
C ILE A 43 26.26 8.43 -12.04
N VAL A 44 25.17 7.69 -12.27
CA VAL A 44 24.58 7.57 -13.60
C VAL A 44 23.46 8.59 -13.74
N ILE A 45 23.48 9.34 -14.84
CA ILE A 45 22.52 10.39 -15.15
C ILE A 45 21.77 10.11 -16.46
N HIS A 46 20.54 10.59 -16.57
CA HIS A 46 19.73 10.52 -17.79
C HIS A 46 18.93 11.82 -17.93
N GLU A 47 19.05 12.51 -19.07
CA GLU A 47 18.35 13.77 -19.37
C GLU A 47 18.51 14.88 -18.30
N GLY A 48 19.61 14.87 -17.56
CA GLY A 48 19.90 15.83 -16.47
C GLY A 48 19.43 15.38 -15.08
N GLU A 49 18.76 14.24 -14.97
CA GLU A 49 18.33 13.63 -13.72
C GLU A 49 19.28 12.51 -13.27
N ILE A 50 19.44 12.31 -11.95
CA ILE A 50 20.19 11.18 -11.39
C ILE A 50 19.35 9.90 -11.50
N LEU A 51 19.87 8.94 -12.26
CA LEU A 51 19.28 7.63 -12.51
C LEU A 51 19.78 6.57 -11.51
N ASP A 52 21.04 6.61 -11.10
CA ASP A 52 21.57 5.74 -10.04
C ASP A 52 22.75 6.41 -9.30
N GLY A 53 22.81 6.18 -7.99
CA GLY A 53 23.88 6.73 -7.14
C GLY A 53 23.46 7.91 -6.27
N ARG A 54 22.18 8.06 -5.93
CA ARG A 54 21.68 9.08 -5.00
C ARG A 54 22.50 9.17 -3.70
N CYS A 55 22.69 8.04 -3.00
CA CYS A 55 23.47 8.03 -1.75
C CYS A 55 24.95 8.38 -1.98
N ARG A 56 25.50 8.06 -3.16
CA ARG A 56 26.88 8.44 -3.52
C ARG A 56 26.98 9.94 -3.80
N PHE A 57 25.98 10.52 -4.45
CA PHE A 57 25.88 11.96 -4.65
C PHE A 57 25.78 12.70 -3.31
N GLU A 58 24.87 12.29 -2.43
CA GLU A 58 24.71 12.85 -1.08
C GLU A 58 26.02 12.72 -0.25
N ALA A 59 26.71 11.57 -0.32
CA ALA A 59 27.99 11.37 0.36
C ALA A 59 29.13 12.21 -0.24
N CYS A 60 29.16 12.42 -1.56
CA CYS A 60 30.09 13.34 -2.22
C CYS A 60 29.84 14.80 -1.79
N GLU A 61 28.57 15.22 -1.69
CA GLU A 61 28.22 16.55 -1.18
C GLU A 61 28.67 16.72 0.29
N PHE A 62 28.50 15.70 1.11
CA PHE A 62 28.90 15.73 2.51
C PHE A 62 30.43 15.82 2.71
N THR A 63 31.21 15.20 1.82
CA THR A 63 32.68 15.10 1.92
C THR A 63 33.43 16.15 1.13
N GLY A 64 32.76 16.84 0.21
CA GLY A 64 33.36 17.78 -0.74
C GLY A 64 34.17 17.12 -1.86
N VAL A 65 34.06 15.79 -2.02
CA VAL A 65 34.69 15.06 -3.14
C VAL A 65 33.90 15.33 -4.42
N GLU A 66 34.57 15.71 -5.50
CA GLU A 66 33.90 16.00 -6.77
C GLU A 66 33.18 14.74 -7.31
N PRO A 67 31.85 14.79 -7.50
CA PRO A 67 31.10 13.67 -8.05
C PRO A 67 31.44 13.45 -9.52
N ARG A 68 31.66 12.18 -9.89
CA ARG A 68 31.88 11.77 -11.29
C ARG A 68 30.59 11.22 -11.88
N PHE A 69 30.13 11.87 -12.95
CA PHE A 69 28.90 11.50 -13.65
C PHE A 69 29.20 10.75 -14.95
N VAL A 70 28.33 9.79 -15.27
CA VAL A 70 28.31 9.06 -16.55
C VAL A 70 26.89 9.10 -17.10
N GLU A 71 26.76 9.45 -18.38
CA GLU A 71 25.47 9.44 -19.06
C GLU A 71 25.03 8.01 -19.35
N TRP A 72 23.76 7.71 -19.07
CA TRP A 72 23.17 6.42 -19.36
C TRP A 72 23.18 6.17 -20.87
N ASP A 73 23.57 4.97 -21.28
CA ASP A 73 23.82 4.57 -22.68
C ASP A 73 22.55 4.49 -23.54
N GLY A 74 21.36 4.64 -22.93
CA GLY A 74 20.09 4.84 -23.61
C GLY A 74 19.40 3.57 -24.08
N ASP A 75 19.91 2.39 -23.71
CA ASP A 75 19.35 1.12 -24.20
C ASP A 75 18.19 0.65 -23.29
N GLY A 76 16.95 0.95 -23.70
CA GLY A 76 15.72 0.45 -23.08
C GLY A 76 14.91 1.47 -22.28
N SER A 77 14.34 1.06 -21.14
CA SER A 77 13.62 1.93 -20.21
C SER A 77 14.55 2.35 -19.06
N PRO A 78 14.78 3.66 -18.83
CA PRO A 78 15.62 4.13 -17.72
C PRO A 78 15.12 3.56 -16.40
N THR A 79 13.81 3.61 -16.18
CA THR A 79 13.14 3.04 -15.01
C THR A 79 13.43 1.54 -14.83
N ALA A 80 13.30 0.74 -15.90
CA ALA A 80 13.58 -0.70 -15.82
C ALA A 80 15.06 -1.00 -15.51
N TRP A 81 15.98 -0.19 -16.04
CA TRP A 81 17.41 -0.31 -15.77
C TRP A 81 17.74 -0.05 -14.30
N VAL A 82 17.21 1.03 -13.70
CA VAL A 82 17.38 1.35 -12.27
C VAL A 82 16.94 0.18 -11.41
N ILE A 83 15.80 -0.40 -11.75
CA ILE A 83 15.22 -1.49 -10.98
C ILE A 83 16.06 -2.75 -11.07
N SER A 84 16.48 -3.14 -12.26
CA SER A 84 17.35 -4.31 -12.46
C SER A 84 18.63 -4.18 -11.62
N LYS A 85 19.27 -2.99 -11.66
CA LYS A 85 20.49 -2.69 -10.90
C LYS A 85 20.27 -2.70 -9.39
N ASN A 86 19.15 -2.16 -8.92
CA ASN A 86 18.86 -2.00 -7.49
C ASN A 86 18.25 -3.25 -6.84
N ILE A 87 17.53 -4.10 -7.58
CA ILE A 87 16.97 -5.38 -7.09
C ILE A 87 18.06 -6.41 -6.82
N GLN A 88 19.13 -6.46 -7.63
CA GLN A 88 20.22 -7.41 -7.42
C GLN A 88 21.06 -7.07 -6.19
N ARG A 89 21.18 -5.79 -5.84
CA ARG A 89 22.01 -5.30 -4.72
C ARG A 89 21.32 -5.41 -3.36
N ARG A 90 19.99 -5.37 -3.31
CA ARG A 90 19.22 -5.47 -2.06
C ARG A 90 18.59 -6.85 -2.00
N HIS A 91 18.87 -7.63 -0.96
CA HIS A 91 18.23 -8.94 -0.71
C HIS A 91 16.73 -8.78 -0.36
N LEU A 92 15.93 -8.25 -1.30
CA LEU A 92 14.50 -8.03 -1.14
C LEU A 92 13.76 -9.34 -1.31
N THR A 93 12.80 -9.59 -0.41
CA THR A 93 11.88 -10.72 -0.52
C THR A 93 10.99 -10.57 -1.76
N ALA A 94 10.44 -11.69 -2.27
CA ALA A 94 9.55 -11.65 -3.42
C ALA A 94 8.31 -10.74 -3.21
N SER A 95 7.83 -10.63 -1.97
CA SER A 95 6.72 -9.73 -1.61
C SER A 95 7.12 -8.26 -1.67
N GLN A 96 8.32 -7.90 -1.18
CA GLN A 96 8.84 -6.53 -1.29
C GLN A 96 9.08 -6.13 -2.76
N ARG A 97 9.62 -7.04 -3.58
CA ARG A 97 9.77 -6.80 -5.03
C ARG A 97 8.43 -6.58 -5.71
N ALA A 98 7.40 -7.33 -5.33
CA ALA A 98 6.05 -7.13 -5.85
C ALA A 98 5.44 -5.78 -5.42
N ALA A 99 5.74 -5.29 -4.21
CA ALA A 99 5.32 -3.95 -3.79
C ALA A 99 5.95 -2.85 -4.66
N ILE A 100 7.25 -2.95 -4.93
CA ILE A 100 7.95 -2.05 -5.87
C ILE A 100 7.32 -2.16 -7.27
N ALA A 101 7.02 -3.38 -7.73
CA ALA A 101 6.38 -3.60 -9.03
C ALA A 101 5.02 -2.90 -9.16
N VAL A 102 4.22 -2.84 -8.09
CA VAL A 102 2.92 -2.16 -8.10
C VAL A 102 3.06 -0.64 -8.12
N GLU A 103 4.05 -0.09 -7.42
CA GLU A 103 4.37 1.35 -7.44
C GLU A 103 4.97 1.77 -8.79
N LEU A 104 5.61 0.84 -9.48
CA LEU A 104 6.21 1.04 -10.78
C LEU A 104 5.20 1.14 -11.93
N LEU A 105 4.05 0.48 -11.82
CA LEU A 105 3.06 0.40 -12.90
C LEU A 105 2.70 1.77 -13.50
N PRO A 106 2.38 2.83 -12.70
CA PRO A 106 2.07 4.14 -13.24
C PRO A 106 3.23 4.79 -14.01
N LEU A 107 4.47 4.57 -13.56
CA LEU A 107 5.67 5.13 -14.23
C LEU A 107 5.89 4.45 -15.58
N LEU A 108 5.79 3.13 -15.65
CA LEU A 108 5.91 2.39 -16.91
C LEU A 108 4.76 2.74 -17.87
N GLU A 109 3.55 2.92 -17.36
CA GLU A 109 2.40 3.38 -18.15
C GLU A 109 2.61 4.80 -18.70
N ALA A 110 3.21 5.71 -17.92
CA ALA A 110 3.55 7.06 -18.36
C ALA A 110 4.63 7.04 -19.46
N GLU A 111 5.72 6.29 -19.26
CA GLU A 111 6.76 6.10 -20.28
C GLU A 111 6.20 5.50 -21.57
N ALA A 112 5.35 4.47 -21.46
CA ALA A 112 4.75 3.82 -22.62
C ALA A 112 3.85 4.79 -23.40
N LYS A 113 3.07 5.63 -22.71
CA LYS A 113 2.25 6.69 -23.34
C LYS A 113 3.11 7.74 -24.02
N GLU A 114 4.23 8.15 -23.41
CA GLU A 114 5.13 9.13 -24.00
C GLU A 114 5.80 8.59 -25.26
N ARG A 115 6.29 7.33 -25.23
CA ARG A 115 6.78 6.65 -26.44
C ARG A 115 5.71 6.56 -27.52
N GLN A 116 4.46 6.26 -27.15
CA GLN A 116 3.36 6.21 -28.12
C GLN A 116 3.08 7.59 -28.73
N ARG A 117 3.15 8.68 -27.93
CA ARG A 117 2.98 10.06 -28.38
C ARG A 117 4.08 10.48 -29.35
N LEU A 118 5.32 10.10 -29.07
CA LEU A 118 6.49 10.36 -29.92
C LEU A 118 6.51 9.48 -31.18
N SER A 119 5.85 8.32 -31.15
CA SER A 119 5.70 7.48 -32.33
C SER A 119 4.72 8.12 -33.33
N ARG A 120 5.16 8.30 -34.59
CA ARG A 120 4.39 8.96 -35.67
C ARG A 120 3.24 8.10 -36.23
N GLY A 121 2.31 7.70 -35.36
CA GLY A 121 1.05 7.04 -35.74
C GLY A 121 1.13 5.52 -35.89
N LYS A 122 -0.05 4.88 -35.76
CA LYS A 122 -0.27 3.43 -35.92
C LYS A 122 0.28 2.93 -37.26
N GLY A 123 1.46 2.31 -37.24
CA GLY A 123 1.97 1.58 -38.41
C GLY A 123 3.49 1.59 -38.61
N VAL A 124 4.23 2.50 -37.99
CA VAL A 124 5.70 2.46 -38.08
C VAL A 124 6.23 1.54 -36.99
N LYS A 125 6.73 0.36 -37.38
CA LYS A 125 7.58 -0.51 -36.53
C LYS A 125 8.89 0.23 -36.24
N GLY A 126 8.84 1.19 -35.31
CA GLY A 126 10.02 1.78 -34.71
C GLY A 126 10.68 0.75 -33.79
N ALA A 127 11.96 0.47 -34.06
CA ALA A 127 12.87 -0.43 -33.36
C ALA A 127 12.34 -1.86 -33.08
N LYS A 128 12.98 -2.85 -33.71
CA LYS A 128 12.71 -4.28 -33.54
C LYS A 128 13.16 -4.85 -32.19
N ASP A 129 13.68 -4.04 -31.27
CA ASP A 129 14.42 -4.52 -30.09
C ASP A 129 13.76 -4.24 -28.74
N CYS A 130 12.43 -4.25 -28.72
CA CYS A 130 11.69 -4.36 -27.47
C CYS A 130 10.60 -5.39 -27.64
N SER A 131 10.92 -6.65 -27.32
CA SER A 131 9.95 -7.70 -27.03
C SER A 131 9.17 -7.37 -25.75
N ILE A 132 8.58 -6.18 -25.65
CA ILE A 132 7.62 -5.85 -24.61
C ILE A 132 6.43 -6.75 -24.92
N SER A 133 6.34 -7.83 -24.16
CA SER A 133 5.30 -8.84 -24.31
C SER A 133 3.95 -8.12 -24.36
N THR A 134 3.09 -8.56 -25.28
CA THR A 134 1.68 -8.15 -25.39
C THR A 134 0.86 -8.71 -24.21
N GLY A 135 1.36 -8.51 -23.00
CA GLY A 135 0.80 -8.97 -21.74
C GLY A 135 0.21 -7.83 -20.92
N LYS A 136 -0.46 -8.16 -19.82
CA LYS A 136 -0.98 -7.16 -18.89
C LYS A 136 0.18 -6.34 -18.31
N ALA A 137 -0.03 -5.06 -17.99
CA ALA A 137 1.00 -4.21 -17.37
C ALA A 137 1.62 -4.84 -16.10
N SER A 138 0.83 -5.61 -15.34
CA SER A 138 1.28 -6.40 -14.19
C SER A 138 2.33 -7.47 -14.53
N GLU A 139 2.24 -8.11 -15.70
CA GLU A 139 3.22 -9.11 -16.15
C GLU A 139 4.54 -8.46 -16.56
N HIS A 140 4.46 -7.30 -17.19
CA HIS A 140 5.65 -6.52 -17.55
C HIS A 140 6.39 -6.06 -16.28
N ALA A 141 5.69 -5.46 -15.31
CA ALA A 141 6.27 -5.07 -14.03
C ALA A 141 6.82 -6.27 -13.25
N ALA A 142 6.14 -7.42 -13.27
CA ALA A 142 6.61 -8.65 -12.65
C ALA A 142 7.92 -9.17 -13.27
N THR A 143 8.04 -9.05 -14.59
CA THR A 143 9.24 -9.46 -15.35
C THR A 143 10.43 -8.57 -14.98
N ILE A 144 10.23 -7.25 -14.98
CA ILE A 144 11.27 -6.28 -14.60
C ILE A 144 11.74 -6.50 -13.16
N THR A 145 10.80 -6.77 -12.24
CA THR A 145 11.10 -6.95 -10.82
C THR A 145 11.48 -8.38 -10.42
N SER A 146 11.56 -9.30 -11.39
CA SER A 146 11.84 -10.72 -11.14
C SER A 146 10.94 -11.32 -10.03
N CYS A 147 9.63 -11.07 -10.12
CA CYS A 147 8.62 -11.64 -9.23
C CYS A 147 7.46 -12.29 -10.01
N SER A 148 6.57 -12.99 -9.30
CA SER A 148 5.41 -13.63 -9.94
C SER A 148 4.32 -12.60 -10.19
N SER A 149 3.70 -12.63 -11.38
CA SER A 149 2.54 -11.80 -11.72
C SER A 149 1.40 -11.93 -10.70
N THR A 150 1.18 -13.14 -10.16
CA THR A 150 0.18 -13.40 -9.12
C THR A 150 0.47 -12.64 -7.82
N THR A 151 1.74 -12.48 -7.47
CA THR A 151 2.17 -11.72 -6.28
C THR A 151 1.96 -10.22 -6.50
N VAL A 152 2.24 -9.71 -7.71
CA VAL A 152 1.94 -8.32 -8.08
C VAL A 152 0.43 -8.04 -8.00
N GLU A 153 -0.41 -8.96 -8.48
CA GLU A 153 -1.87 -8.82 -8.38
C GLU A 153 -2.38 -8.85 -6.94
N GLN A 154 -1.81 -9.69 -6.07
CA GLN A 154 -2.12 -9.71 -4.63
C GLN A 154 -1.80 -8.36 -3.97
N VAL A 155 -0.62 -7.80 -4.24
CA VAL A 155 -0.25 -6.49 -3.69
C VAL A 155 -1.10 -5.38 -4.29
N LYS A 156 -1.47 -5.47 -5.58
CA LYS A 156 -2.39 -4.53 -6.22
C LYS A 156 -3.76 -4.54 -5.54
N ARG A 157 -4.30 -5.73 -5.23
CA ARG A 157 -5.56 -5.87 -4.47
C ARG A 157 -5.45 -5.23 -3.09
N ALA A 158 -4.36 -5.51 -2.37
CA ALA A 158 -4.10 -4.90 -1.07
C ALA A 158 -4.04 -3.37 -1.17
N LYS A 159 -3.34 -2.81 -2.17
CA LYS A 159 -3.24 -1.35 -2.40
C LYS A 159 -4.60 -0.69 -2.65
N THR A 160 -5.48 -1.32 -3.41
CA THR A 160 -6.82 -0.77 -3.70
C THR A 160 -7.70 -0.70 -2.44
N ASN A 161 -7.67 -1.74 -1.61
CA ASN A 161 -8.55 -1.85 -0.44
C ASN A 161 -7.96 -1.18 0.82
N ALA A 162 -6.63 -1.24 0.98
CA ALA A 162 -5.91 -0.90 2.20
C ALA A 162 -4.45 -0.52 1.87
N PRO A 163 -4.17 0.74 1.44
CA PRO A 163 -2.84 1.18 1.06
C PRO A 163 -1.81 1.07 2.20
N GLU A 164 -2.25 1.13 3.46
CA GLU A 164 -1.43 0.93 4.66
C GLU A 164 -0.74 -0.45 4.71
N LEU A 165 -1.27 -1.45 4.00
CA LEU A 165 -0.67 -2.79 4.00
C LEU A 165 0.57 -2.86 3.10
N VAL A 166 0.66 -2.01 2.07
CA VAL A 166 1.80 -2.00 1.15
C VAL A 166 3.06 -1.51 1.87
N THR A 167 2.94 -0.53 2.75
CA THR A 167 4.05 -0.04 3.57
C THR A 167 4.56 -1.12 4.53
N GLU A 168 3.65 -1.88 5.14
CA GLU A 168 4.02 -3.00 6.01
C GLU A 168 4.67 -4.17 5.25
N ILE A 169 4.34 -4.39 3.97
CA ILE A 169 5.08 -5.32 3.10
C ILE A 169 6.50 -4.79 2.83
N ARG A 170 6.67 -3.49 2.57
CA ARG A 170 7.99 -2.88 2.34
C ARG A 170 8.89 -3.05 3.56
N ASN A 171 8.34 -2.84 4.76
CA ASN A 171 9.02 -3.06 6.04
C ASN A 171 9.34 -4.53 6.33
N GLY A 172 8.82 -5.47 5.52
CA GLY A 172 9.03 -6.91 5.69
C GLY A 172 8.19 -7.54 6.80
N LEU A 173 7.21 -6.80 7.36
CA LEU A 173 6.31 -7.32 8.39
C LEU A 173 5.28 -8.31 7.80
N LEU A 174 4.80 -8.03 6.59
CA LEU A 174 3.78 -8.81 5.90
C LEU A 174 4.27 -9.41 4.59
N SER A 175 3.75 -10.59 4.24
CA SER A 175 3.86 -11.15 2.89
C SER A 175 2.72 -10.64 2.00
N ALA A 176 2.93 -10.67 0.68
CA ALA A 176 1.91 -10.26 -0.29
C ALA A 176 0.58 -11.02 -0.12
N LYS A 177 0.66 -12.33 0.17
CA LYS A 177 -0.51 -13.16 0.45
C LYS A 177 -1.26 -12.68 1.69
N ASN A 178 -0.55 -12.56 2.81
CA ASN A 178 -1.14 -12.14 4.09
C ASN A 178 -1.77 -10.75 3.98
N ALA A 179 -1.14 -9.82 3.27
CA ALA A 179 -1.69 -8.50 3.02
C ALA A 179 -2.96 -8.56 2.17
N ALA A 180 -2.99 -9.41 1.14
CA ALA A 180 -4.17 -9.56 0.30
C ALA A 180 -5.37 -10.17 1.06
N ASP A 181 -5.12 -11.15 1.94
CA ASP A 181 -6.14 -11.75 2.82
C ASP A 181 -6.65 -10.72 3.84
N LEU A 182 -5.73 -9.97 4.47
CA LEU A 182 -6.06 -8.92 5.44
C LEU A 182 -6.84 -7.75 4.80
N SER A 183 -6.63 -7.48 3.51
CA SER A 183 -7.30 -6.40 2.78
C SER A 183 -8.81 -6.59 2.61
N GLU A 184 -9.31 -7.83 2.79
CA GLU A 184 -10.74 -8.14 2.73
C GLU A 184 -11.47 -7.85 4.05
N LEU A 185 -10.73 -7.64 5.14
CA LEU A 185 -11.27 -7.40 6.46
C LEU A 185 -11.55 -5.90 6.73
N PRO A 186 -12.53 -5.58 7.59
CA PRO A 186 -12.78 -4.21 8.04
C PRO A 186 -11.57 -3.60 8.75
N GLU A 187 -11.45 -2.27 8.69
CA GLU A 187 -10.30 -1.51 9.20
C GLU A 187 -9.96 -1.82 10.66
N GLU A 188 -10.97 -1.90 11.53
CA GLU A 188 -10.80 -2.22 12.95
C GLU A 188 -10.08 -3.57 13.14
N LYS A 189 -10.46 -4.59 12.36
CA LYS A 189 -9.82 -5.90 12.44
C LYS A 189 -8.40 -5.88 11.86
N ARG A 190 -8.17 -5.10 10.79
CA ARG A 190 -6.84 -4.92 10.21
C ARG A 190 -5.87 -4.31 11.22
N GLN A 191 -6.26 -3.22 11.88
CA GLN A 191 -5.43 -2.55 12.89
C GLN A 191 -5.10 -3.47 14.07
N ASN A 192 -6.09 -4.18 14.60
CA ASN A 192 -5.90 -5.15 15.66
C ASN A 192 -4.91 -6.28 15.30
N VAL A 193 -4.94 -6.74 14.04
CA VAL A 193 -3.98 -7.75 13.56
C VAL A 193 -2.58 -7.15 13.42
N LEU A 194 -2.46 -5.93 12.89
CA LEU A 194 -1.17 -5.23 12.74
C LEU A 194 -0.49 -4.98 14.09
N GLU A 195 -1.23 -4.52 15.11
CA GLU A 195 -0.70 -4.35 16.46
C GLU A 195 -0.17 -5.65 17.05
N LYS A 196 -0.91 -6.75 16.85
CA LYS A 196 -0.48 -8.08 17.31
C LYS A 196 0.72 -8.61 16.50
N ALA A 197 0.82 -8.26 15.22
CA ALA A 197 1.90 -8.68 14.33
C ALA A 197 3.25 -8.03 14.68
N ARG A 198 3.25 -6.81 15.23
CA ARG A 198 4.48 -6.11 15.68
C ARG A 198 5.19 -6.79 16.85
N LYS A 199 4.51 -7.69 17.58
CA LYS A 199 5.10 -8.42 18.71
C LYS A 199 6.15 -9.43 18.21
N PRO A 200 7.28 -9.60 18.90
CA PRO A 200 8.32 -10.54 18.49
C PRO A 200 7.78 -11.98 18.42
N LYS A 201 8.17 -12.72 17.38
CA LYS A 201 7.73 -14.11 17.09
C LYS A 201 6.21 -14.28 16.86
N ALA A 202 5.49 -13.21 16.52
CA ALA A 202 4.07 -13.32 16.18
C ALA A 202 3.86 -14.18 14.92
N LYS A 203 2.97 -15.17 15.01
CA LYS A 203 2.54 -15.96 13.86
C LYS A 203 1.46 -15.20 13.08
N VAL A 204 1.88 -14.23 12.27
CA VAL A 204 1.00 -13.31 11.51
C VAL A 204 -0.09 -14.06 10.74
N ALA A 205 0.26 -15.10 9.98
CA ALA A 205 -0.72 -15.88 9.21
C ALA A 205 -1.83 -16.51 10.08
N ARG A 206 -1.50 -16.91 11.32
CA ARG A 206 -2.49 -17.45 12.27
C ARG A 206 -3.43 -16.37 12.78
N LEU A 207 -2.92 -15.17 13.03
CA LEU A 207 -3.71 -14.03 13.49
C LEU A 207 -4.73 -13.60 12.44
N ILE A 208 -4.30 -13.52 11.17
CA ILE A 208 -5.18 -13.18 10.04
C ILE A 208 -6.29 -14.22 9.91
N ARG A 209 -5.93 -15.52 9.89
CA ARG A 209 -6.92 -16.60 9.79
C ARG A 209 -7.94 -16.58 10.94
N GLN A 210 -7.51 -16.25 12.16
CA GLN A 210 -8.44 -16.10 13.28
C GLN A 210 -9.39 -14.92 13.06
N ALA A 211 -8.88 -13.76 12.66
CA ALA A 211 -9.70 -12.58 12.39
C ALA A 211 -10.72 -12.80 11.26
N GLU A 212 -10.35 -13.55 10.21
CA GLU A 212 -11.27 -13.96 9.14
C GLU A 212 -12.40 -14.87 9.64
N LEU A 213 -12.08 -15.85 10.50
CA LEU A 213 -13.07 -16.74 11.08
C LEU A 213 -14.03 -15.97 11.99
N ASP A 214 -13.50 -15.13 12.87
CA ASP A 214 -14.29 -14.31 13.78
C ASP A 214 -15.23 -13.38 12.99
N TYR A 215 -14.73 -12.75 11.92
CA TYR A 215 -15.54 -11.92 11.03
C TYR A 215 -16.64 -12.71 10.31
N LYS A 216 -16.33 -13.90 9.78
CA LYS A 216 -17.34 -14.76 9.14
C LYS A 216 -18.41 -15.21 10.13
N GLU A 217 -18.05 -15.47 11.39
CA GLU A 217 -19.01 -15.82 12.44
C GLU A 217 -19.91 -14.65 12.82
N GLU A 218 -19.37 -13.44 12.94
CA GLU A 218 -20.14 -12.21 13.16
C GLU A 218 -21.15 -11.98 12.04
N GLN A 219 -20.72 -12.11 10.77
CA GLN A 219 -21.61 -12.00 9.62
C GLN A 219 -22.72 -13.06 9.66
N ARG A 220 -22.39 -14.31 9.98
CA ARG A 220 -23.39 -15.40 10.13
C ARG A 220 -24.39 -15.11 11.25
N LYS A 221 -23.94 -14.57 12.39
CA LYS A 221 -24.81 -14.19 13.50
C LYS A 221 -25.74 -13.05 13.06
N ALA A 222 -25.20 -12.00 12.46
CA ALA A 222 -25.96 -10.87 11.94
C ALA A 222 -27.03 -11.30 10.92
N SER A 223 -26.68 -12.18 9.96
CA SER A 223 -27.64 -12.70 8.98
C SER A 223 -28.72 -13.59 9.60
N LYS A 224 -28.42 -14.32 10.69
CA LYS A 224 -29.43 -15.11 11.43
C LYS A 224 -30.37 -14.24 12.25
N THR A 225 -29.95 -13.04 12.64
CA THR A 225 -30.76 -12.08 13.39
C THR A 225 -31.73 -11.29 12.49
N ASN A 226 -31.88 -11.65 11.21
CA ASN A 226 -32.95 -11.10 10.37
C ASN A 226 -34.30 -11.56 10.93
N ILE A 227 -34.90 -10.74 11.79
CA ILE A 227 -36.25 -10.91 12.29
C ILE A 227 -37.19 -10.67 11.10
N LEU A 228 -37.66 -11.73 10.46
CA LEU A 228 -38.80 -11.64 9.54
C LEU A 228 -40.05 -11.40 10.40
N LEU A 229 -40.61 -10.20 10.30
CA LEU A 229 -41.93 -9.91 10.85
C LEU A 229 -42.97 -10.70 10.02
N PRO A 230 -43.96 -11.37 10.65
CA PRO A 230 -45.09 -11.98 9.95
C PRO A 230 -45.78 -10.98 9.01
N GLU A 231 -46.28 -11.43 7.86
CA GLU A 231 -46.97 -10.56 6.87
C GLU A 231 -48.21 -9.86 7.46
N THR A 232 -48.77 -10.36 8.56
CA THR A 232 -49.90 -9.78 9.28
C THR A 232 -49.49 -8.77 10.36
N SER A 233 -48.21 -8.40 10.46
CA SER A 233 -47.72 -7.47 11.49
C SER A 233 -48.10 -6.03 11.15
N ASP A 234 -48.89 -5.38 12.02
CA ASP A 234 -49.13 -3.94 11.93
C ASP A 234 -47.90 -3.19 12.48
N VAL A 235 -47.10 -2.64 11.57
CA VAL A 235 -45.86 -1.92 11.92
C VAL A 235 -46.16 -0.43 12.02
N GLN A 236 -46.06 0.11 13.23
CA GLN A 236 -46.21 1.54 13.49
C GLN A 236 -44.87 2.16 13.88
N ILE A 237 -44.51 3.26 13.22
CA ILE A 237 -43.28 4.02 13.52
C ILE A 237 -43.66 5.26 14.32
N TRP A 238 -43.09 5.40 15.52
CA TRP A 238 -43.28 6.57 16.35
C TRP A 238 -41.97 7.34 16.51
N GLN A 239 -42.04 8.67 16.42
CA GLN A 239 -40.90 9.56 16.60
C GLN A 239 -41.11 10.40 17.86
N GLY A 240 -40.19 10.31 18.83
CA GLY A 240 -40.25 11.05 20.10
C GLY A 240 -39.59 10.30 21.25
N ASP A 241 -39.87 10.75 22.48
CA ASP A 241 -39.40 10.06 23.68
C ASP A 241 -40.11 8.70 23.83
N CYS A 242 -39.32 7.63 23.86
CA CYS A 242 -39.83 6.26 23.85
C CYS A 242 -40.72 5.93 25.05
N LEU A 243 -40.35 6.40 26.25
CA LEU A 243 -41.10 6.12 27.48
C LEU A 243 -42.44 6.85 27.50
N SER A 244 -42.48 8.10 27.05
CA SER A 244 -43.70 8.91 26.95
C SER A 244 -44.66 8.30 25.92
N LEU A 245 -44.14 7.96 24.73
CA LEU A 245 -44.93 7.36 23.66
C LEU A 245 -45.51 5.99 24.06
N MET A 246 -44.73 5.16 24.76
CA MET A 246 -45.27 3.89 25.28
C MET A 246 -46.42 4.11 26.26
N ARG A 247 -46.30 5.06 27.21
CA ARG A 247 -47.39 5.32 28.18
C ARG A 247 -48.66 5.84 27.53
N GLU A 248 -48.54 6.67 26.50
CA GLU A 248 -49.69 7.30 25.84
C GLU A 248 -50.35 6.38 24.81
N LYS A 249 -49.55 5.61 24.05
CA LYS A 249 -50.01 4.93 22.84
C LYS A 249 -50.03 3.40 22.93
N THR A 250 -49.50 2.80 23.99
CA THR A 250 -49.58 1.33 24.17
C THR A 250 -50.56 0.96 25.28
N GLU A 251 -51.54 0.13 24.94
CA GLU A 251 -52.35 -0.54 25.96
C GLU A 251 -51.55 -1.68 26.61
N PRO A 252 -51.77 -1.99 27.90
CA PRO A 252 -51.09 -3.10 28.55
C PRO A 252 -51.28 -4.42 27.78
N LYS A 253 -50.18 -5.13 27.49
CA LYS A 253 -50.14 -6.42 26.78
C LYS A 253 -50.58 -6.39 25.30
N SER A 254 -50.57 -5.21 24.66
CA SER A 254 -50.96 -5.05 23.24
C SER A 254 -49.80 -5.17 22.23
N VAL A 255 -48.55 -5.29 22.68
CA VAL A 255 -47.36 -5.25 21.81
C VAL A 255 -46.46 -6.46 22.06
N ASP A 256 -46.13 -7.19 20.99
CA ASP A 256 -45.25 -8.36 21.03
C ASP A 256 -43.76 -7.99 20.99
N VAL A 257 -43.38 -6.97 20.21
CA VAL A 257 -41.99 -6.55 20.01
C VAL A 257 -41.90 -5.03 19.92
N VAL A 258 -40.97 -4.44 20.68
CA VAL A 258 -40.61 -3.02 20.58
C VAL A 258 -39.16 -2.92 20.09
N VAL A 259 -38.95 -2.27 18.95
CA VAL A 259 -37.62 -1.95 18.44
C VAL A 259 -37.39 -0.45 18.62
N THR A 260 -36.40 -0.09 19.43
CA THR A 260 -36.02 1.31 19.63
C THR A 260 -34.62 1.51 19.04
N SER A 261 -34.36 2.70 18.49
CA SER A 261 -32.97 3.09 18.26
C SER A 261 -32.28 3.13 19.62
N VAL A 262 -31.27 2.29 19.80
CA VAL A 262 -30.52 2.20 21.06
C VAL A 262 -30.02 3.61 21.39
N PRO A 263 -30.43 4.25 22.50
CA PRO A 263 -29.72 5.43 22.93
C PRO A 263 -28.35 4.93 23.38
N TYR A 264 -27.27 5.49 22.84
CA TYR A 264 -25.95 5.32 23.44
C TYR A 264 -25.98 5.94 24.84
N ASN A 265 -26.47 5.20 25.81
CA ASN A 265 -26.39 5.53 27.22
C ASN A 265 -25.02 5.07 27.72
N VAL A 266 -23.97 5.73 27.24
CA VAL A 266 -22.67 5.65 27.89
C VAL A 266 -22.83 6.29 29.28
N GLY A 267 -22.92 5.47 30.33
CA GLY A 267 -22.91 5.93 31.72
C GLY A 267 -24.22 5.88 32.52
N ILE A 268 -25.33 5.34 31.99
CA ILE A 268 -26.58 5.19 32.77
C ILE A 268 -26.73 3.76 33.27
N LYS A 269 -26.80 3.58 34.60
CA LYS A 269 -27.12 2.30 35.26
C LYS A 269 -28.63 2.06 35.23
N TYR A 270 -29.06 0.96 34.62
CA TYR A 270 -30.48 0.65 34.40
C TYR A 270 -31.22 0.04 35.61
N ASP A 271 -30.53 -0.19 36.74
CA ASP A 271 -31.11 -0.80 37.96
C ASP A 271 -31.79 0.21 38.92
N THR A 272 -31.97 1.47 38.53
CA THR A 272 -32.54 2.51 39.42
C THR A 272 -34.04 2.77 39.24
N TYR A 273 -34.74 2.06 38.35
CA TYR A 273 -36.18 2.21 38.20
C TYR A 273 -36.94 1.51 39.34
N LYS A 274 -36.97 2.13 40.51
CA LYS A 274 -38.02 1.89 41.50
C LYS A 274 -39.31 2.49 40.96
N GLY A 275 -40.26 1.63 40.58
CA GLY A 275 -41.58 2.03 40.12
C GLY A 275 -42.21 3.05 41.07
N GLN A 276 -42.45 4.26 40.58
CA GLN A 276 -43.35 5.18 41.25
C GLN A 276 -44.78 4.77 40.88
N SER A 277 -45.43 4.08 41.81
CA SER A 277 -46.87 4.00 41.87
C SER A 277 -47.43 5.41 42.12
N ARG A 278 -48.23 5.91 41.19
CA ARG A 278 -49.32 6.84 41.46
C ARG A 278 -50.51 6.42 40.61
#